data_AF-A0A957V841-F1
#
_entry.id   AF-A0A957V841-F1
#
_cell.length_a   1.000
_cell.length_b   1.000
_cell.length_c   1.000
_cell.angle_alpha   90.00
_cell.angle_beta   90.00
_cell.angle_gamma   90.00
#
_symmetry.space_group_name_H-M   'P 1'
#
loop_
_entity.id
_entity.type
_entity.pdbx_description
1 polymer ?
#
loop_
_entity_poly.entity_id
_entity_poly.type
_entity_poly.pdbx_seq_one_letter_code
_entity_poly.pdbx_strand_id
1 'polypeptide(L)' 'DPASLAAAERNVMDAELAGRIRFHLAAAEDLALPQRYDLITALECVHDMAQPVAALRRLRELLAPDGVL' A
#
# COMPACT_ATOMS: atom_id res chain seq x y z
N ASP A 1 2.26 -4.74 10.69
CA ASP A 1 3.40 -5.01 11.60
C ASP A 1 4.39 -5.99 10.94
N PRO A 2 5.59 -6.25 11.54
CA PRO A 2 6.58 -7.16 10.95
C PRO A 2 6.13 -8.61 10.77
N ALA A 3 5.25 -9.13 11.63
CA ALA A 3 4.77 -10.51 11.52
C ALA A 3 3.79 -10.67 10.35
N SER A 4 2.90 -9.69 10.18
CA SER A 4 1.99 -9.60 9.02
C SER A 4 2.78 -9.51 7.71
N LEU A 5 3.86 -8.71 7.69
CA LEU A 5 4.74 -8.60 6.52
C LEU A 5 5.40 -9.95 6.18
N ALA A 6 5.99 -10.62 7.17
CA ALA A 6 6.63 -11.91 6.96
C ALA A 6 5.65 -12.99 6.45
N ALA A 7 4.39 -12.94 6.88
CA ALA A 7 3.34 -13.83 6.36
C ALA A 7 3.01 -13.54 4.89
N ALA A 8 2.90 -12.27 4.52
CA ALA A 8 2.64 -11.87 3.13
C ALA A 8 3.81 -12.25 2.20
N GLU A 9 5.05 -12.08 2.65
CA GLU A 9 6.24 -12.48 1.88
C GLU A 9 6.28 -13.99 1.62
N ARG A 10 5.96 -14.82 2.62
CA ARG A 10 5.85 -16.28 2.42
C ARG A 10 4.80 -16.62 1.37
N ASN A 11 3.60 -16.04 1.46
CA ASN A 11 2.53 -16.29 0.49
C ASN A 11 2.95 -15.94 -0.95
N VAL A 12 3.73 -14.86 -1.12
CA VAL A 12 4.24 -14.45 -2.44
C VAL A 12 5.34 -15.38 -2.95
N MET A 13 6.21 -15.89 -2.07
CA MET A 13 7.21 -16.89 -2.46
C MET A 13 6.54 -18.18 -2.92
N ASP A 14 5.56 -18.68 -2.14
CA ASP A 14 4.84 -19.92 -2.44
C ASP A 14 4.03 -19.81 -3.75
N ALA A 15 3.55 -18.61 -4.08
CA ALA A 15 2.87 -18.31 -5.33
C ALA A 15 3.81 -17.95 -6.50
N GLU A 16 5.13 -17.94 -6.29
CA GLU A 16 6.15 -17.57 -7.29
C GLU A 16 5.99 -16.14 -7.88
N LEU A 17 5.46 -15.21 -7.09
CA LEU A 17 5.16 -13.82 -7.52
C LEU A 17 6.18 -12.77 -7.06
N ALA A 18 7.33 -13.21 -6.52
CA ALA A 18 8.37 -12.38 -5.93
C ALA A 18 8.80 -11.16 -6.78
N GLY A 19 8.87 -11.34 -8.11
CA GLY A 19 9.29 -10.28 -9.02
C GLY A 19 8.24 -9.21 -9.32
N ARG A 20 6.98 -9.41 -8.89
CA ARG A 20 5.83 -8.56 -9.23
C ARG A 20 5.25 -7.82 -8.03
N ILE A 21 5.46 -8.33 -6.82
CA ILE A 21 4.85 -7.79 -5.60
C ILE A 21 5.95 -7.21 -4.70
N ARG A 22 5.71 -6.01 -4.16
CA ARG A 22 6.58 -5.36 -3.18
C ARG A 22 5.75 -4.95 -1.99
N PHE A 23 6.32 -5.09 -0.81
CA PHE A 23 5.70 -4.72 0.45
C PHE A 23 6.46 -3.56 1.10
N HIS A 24 5.73 -2.71 1.82
CA HIS A 24 6.27 -1.58 2.54
C HIS A 24 5.74 -1.59 3.97
N LEU A 25 6.64 -1.63 4.96
CA LEU A 25 6.29 -1.41 6.36
C LEU A 25 6.42 0.09 6.66
N ALA A 26 5.34 0.83 6.43
CA ALA A 26 5.28 2.27 6.64
C ALA A 26 3.84 2.70 6.97
N ALA A 27 3.69 3.87 7.60
CA ALA A 27 2.40 4.54 7.67
C ALA A 27 2.02 5.08 6.27
N ALA A 28 0.72 5.11 5.96
CA ALA A 28 0.25 5.46 4.63
C ALA A 28 0.56 6.93 4.25
N GLU A 29 0.48 7.82 5.24
CA GLU A 29 0.84 9.24 5.11
C GLU A 29 2.33 9.48 4.83
N ASP A 30 3.20 8.52 5.17
CA ASP A 30 4.65 8.62 5.03
C ASP A 30 5.19 7.86 3.79
N LEU A 31 4.31 7.30 2.95
CA LEU A 31 4.72 6.52 1.80
C LEU A 31 5.52 7.35 0.79
N ALA A 32 6.80 7.02 0.62
CA ALA A 32 7.69 7.62 -0.38
C ALA A 32 7.92 6.66 -1.56
N LEU A 33 6.90 6.51 -2.41
CA LEU A 33 6.96 5.63 -3.58
C LEU A 33 7.44 6.39 -4.83
N PRO A 34 8.27 5.79 -5.69
CA PRO A 34 8.91 6.48 -6.82
C PRO A 34 7.97 6.73 -8.00
N GLN A 35 6.77 6.16 -8.00
CA GLN A 35 5.84 6.16 -9.11
C GLN A 35 4.40 6.41 -8.65
N ARG A 36 3.55 6.76 -9.62
CA ARG A 36 2.10 6.83 -9.43
C ARG A 36 1.44 5.52 -9.87
N TYR A 37 0.21 5.32 -9.41
CA TYR A 37 -0.54 4.09 -9.60
C TYR A 37 -1.89 4.36 -10.29
N ASP A 38 -2.28 3.46 -11.19
CA ASP A 38 -3.57 3.51 -11.90
C ASP A 38 -4.73 3.01 -11.03
N LEU A 39 -4.43 2.16 -10.04
CA LEU A 39 -5.38 1.66 -9.06
C LEU A 39 -4.74 1.64 -7.68
N ILE A 40 -5.43 2.22 -6.70
CA ILE A 40 -5.12 2.11 -5.28
C ILE A 40 -6.38 1.62 -4.59
N THR A 41 -6.24 0.72 -3.62
CA THR A 41 -7.39 0.20 -2.85
C THR A 41 -7.08 0.30 -1.36
N ALA A 42 -8.03 0.83 -0.58
CA ALA A 42 -7.99 0.80 0.88
C ALA A 42 -9.13 -0.09 1.38
N LEU A 43 -8.82 -1.32 1.75
CA LEU A 43 -9.80 -2.32 2.15
C LEU A 43 -9.84 -2.43 3.67
N GLU A 44 -10.98 -2.06 4.27
CA GLU A 44 -11.25 -2.21 5.72
C GLU A 44 -10.13 -1.68 6.65
N CYS A 45 -9.41 -0.63 6.25
CA CYS A 45 -8.25 -0.15 7.01
C CYS A 45 -8.29 1.34 7.37
N VAL A 46 -9.13 2.13 6.70
CA VAL A 46 -9.17 3.59 6.90
C VAL A 46 -9.56 3.97 8.32
N HIS A 47 -10.47 3.20 8.95
CA HIS A 47 -10.94 3.48 10.30
C HIS A 47 -9.91 3.18 11.41
N ASP A 48 -8.90 2.38 11.09
CA ASP A 48 -7.81 2.02 12.03
C ASP A 48 -6.58 2.93 11.90
N MET A 49 -6.53 3.78 10.87
CA MET A 49 -5.42 4.70 10.67
C MET A 49 -5.44 5.81 11.72
N ALA A 50 -4.29 6.10 12.33
CA ALA A 50 -4.15 7.22 13.27
C ALA A 50 -4.40 8.59 12.60
N GLN A 51 -4.05 8.73 11.32
CA GLN A 51 -4.24 9.94 10.51
C GLN A 51 -4.98 9.65 9.20
N PRO A 52 -6.27 9.28 9.23
CA PRO A 52 -6.97 8.73 8.06
C PRO A 52 -7.07 9.74 6.91
N VAL A 53 -7.26 11.03 7.22
CA VAL A 53 -7.33 12.09 6.20
C VAL A 53 -5.95 12.35 5.56
N ALA A 54 -4.87 12.31 6.35
CA ALA A 54 -3.52 12.48 5.81
C ALA A 54 -3.13 11.30 4.92
N ALA A 55 -3.45 10.08 5.34
CA ALA A 55 -3.27 8.88 4.55
C ALA A 55 -4.00 8.97 3.20
N LEU A 56 -5.30 9.30 3.18
CA LEU A 56 -6.07 9.41 1.93
C LEU A 56 -5.56 10.53 1.01
N ARG A 57 -5.10 11.66 1.56
CA ARG A 57 -4.43 12.70 0.77
C ARG A 57 -3.15 12.16 0.13
N ARG A 58 -2.32 11.44 0.88
CA ARG A 58 -1.09 10.86 0.35
C ARG A 58 -1.36 9.83 -0.75
N LEU A 59 -2.36 8.96 -0.56
CA LEU A 59 -2.78 8.01 -1.59
C LEU A 59 -3.29 8.74 -2.85
N ARG A 60 -4.02 9.84 -2.70
CA ARG A 60 -4.46 10.67 -3.84
C ARG A 60 -3.29 11.30 -4.60
N GLU A 61 -2.23 11.73 -3.92
CA GLU A 61 -1.01 12.24 -4.57
C GLU A 61 -0.25 11.17 -5.36
N LEU A 62 -0.30 9.93 -4.88
CA LEU A 62 0.28 8.76 -5.54
C LEU A 62 -0.62 8.20 -6.66
N LEU A 63 -1.82 8.72 -6.84
CA LEU A 63 -2.72 8.31 -7.91
C LEU A 63 -2.32 8.96 -9.24
N ALA A 64 -2.32 8.17 -10.31
CA ALA A 64 -2.20 8.67 -11.66
C ALA A 64 -3.40 9.59 -12.01
N PRO A 65 -3.26 10.54 -12.96
CA PRO A 65 -4.35 11.46 -13.32
C PRO A 65 -5.68 10.78 -13.64
N ASP A 66 -5.64 9.63 -14.31
CA ASP A 66 -6.81 8.83 -14.70
C ASP A 66 -7.02 7.59 -13.81
N GLY A 67 -6.32 7.53 -12.67
CA GLY A 67 -6.37 6.39 -11.76
C GLY A 67 -7.64 6.36 -10.90
N VAL A 68 -7.89 5.19 -10.29
CA VAL A 68 -8.99 4.95 -9.35
C VAL A 68 -8.47 4.70 -7.94
N LEU A 69 -9.10 5.33 -6.95
CA LEU A 69 -8.88 5.12 -5.52
C LEU A 69 -10.19 4.69 -4.85
#